data_AF-A0A920N7R5-F1
#
_entry.id   AF-A0A920N7R5-F1
#
_cell.length_a   1.000
_cell.length_b   1.000
_cell.length_c   1.000
_cell.angle_alpha   90.00
_cell.angle_beta   90.00
_cell.angle_gamma   90.00
#
_symmetry.space_group_name_H-M   'P 1'
#
loop_
_entity.id
_entity.type
_entity.pdbx_description
1 polymer ?
#
loop_
_entity_poly.entity_id
_entity_poly.type
_entity_poly.pdbx_seq_one_letter_code
_entity_poly.pdbx_strand_id
1 'polypeptide(L)' 'MGEQSQRRASAGRKSLPVTSRLESAQRSGLPDCAGVALGFDRLVMRTLGLERIEQVMAFPFRRA' A
#
# COMPACT_ATOMS: atom_id res chain seq x y z
N MET A 1 -7.11 13.35 1.22
CA MET A 1 -7.86 12.43 0.34
C MET A 1 -8.51 13.12 -0.85
N GLY A 2 -9.00 14.36 -0.74
CA GLY A 2 -9.64 15.08 -1.85
C GLY A 2 -8.82 15.08 -3.15
N GLU A 3 -7.53 15.42 -3.07
CA GLU A 3 -6.64 15.43 -4.23
C GLU A 3 -6.46 14.02 -4.86
N GLN A 4 -6.23 12.99 -4.04
CA GLN A 4 -6.14 11.62 -4.56
C GLN A 4 -7.46 11.14 -5.18
N SER A 5 -8.60 11.55 -4.63
CA SER A 5 -9.91 11.22 -5.20
C SER A 5 -10.11 11.88 -6.56
N GLN A 6 -9.68 13.14 -6.72
CA GLN A 6 -9.69 13.84 -8.02
C GLN A 6 -8.81 13.12 -9.04
N ARG A 7 -7.58 12.73 -8.67
CA ARG A 7 -6.67 11.95 -9.54
C ARG A 7 -7.27 10.60 -9.95
N ARG A 8 -8.05 9.96 -9.08
CA ARG A 8 -8.76 8.72 -9.40
C ARG A 8 -9.90 8.97 -10.37
N ALA A 9 -10.70 10.01 -10.13
CA ALA A 9 -11.80 10.40 -11.01
C ALA A 9 -11.31 10.76 -12.42
N SER A 10 -10.21 11.52 -12.55
CA SER A 10 -9.60 11.83 -13.85
C SER A 10 -9.06 10.60 -14.57
N ALA A 11 -8.74 9.53 -13.83
CA ALA A 11 -8.32 8.23 -14.38
C ALA A 11 -9.50 7.24 -14.55
N GLY A 12 -10.76 7.69 -14.45
CA GLY A 12 -11.94 6.83 -14.58
C GLY A 12 -12.12 5.81 -13.44
N ARG A 13 -11.41 5.98 -12.33
CA ARG A 13 -11.47 5.09 -11.16
C ARG A 13 -12.47 5.62 -10.13
N LYS A 14 -13.05 4.71 -9.37
CA LYS A 14 -13.94 5.04 -8.25
C LYS A 14 -13.24 5.98 -7.27
N SER A 15 -13.91 7.06 -6.91
CA SER A 15 -13.50 8.01 -5.86
C SER A 15 -13.23 7.32 -4.53
N LEU A 16 -12.38 7.94 -3.71
CA LEU A 16 -12.16 7.49 -2.34
C LEU A 16 -13.42 7.77 -1.49
N PRO A 17 -13.64 7.04 -0.37
CA PRO A 17 -14.67 7.37 0.58
C PRO A 17 -14.56 8.83 1.06
N VAL A 18 -15.71 9.48 1.24
CA VAL A 18 -15.78 10.88 1.69
C VAL A 18 -15.25 11.03 3.12
N THR A 19 -15.42 10.00 3.96
CA THR A 19 -14.97 9.99 5.35
C THR A 19 -13.66 9.20 5.51
N SER A 20 -12.70 9.81 6.20
CA SER A 20 -11.37 9.22 6.45
C SER A 20 -11.02 9.25 7.93
N ARG A 21 -10.84 8.06 8.52
CA ARG A 21 -10.36 7.92 9.90
C ARG A 21 -8.95 8.50 10.07
N LEU A 22 -8.09 8.32 9.07
CA LEU A 22 -6.73 8.85 9.08
C LEU A 22 -6.71 10.38 9.11
N GLU A 23 -7.52 11.04 8.26
CA GLU A 23 -7.58 12.51 8.26
C GLU A 23 -8.16 13.06 9.57
N SER A 24 -9.14 12.36 10.15
CA SER A 24 -9.66 12.72 11.47
C SER A 24 -8.57 12.64 12.53
N ALA A 25 -7.80 11.54 12.55
CA ALA A 25 -6.70 11.35 13.50
C ALA A 25 -5.59 12.39 13.33
N GLN A 26 -5.23 12.74 12.08
CA GLN A 26 -4.25 13.79 11.80
C GLN A 26 -4.70 15.15 12.33
N ARG A 27 -5.97 15.52 12.15
CA ARG A 27 -6.54 16.77 12.70
C ARG A 27 -6.61 16.78 14.23
N SER A 28 -6.71 15.61 14.86
CA SER A 28 -6.65 15.47 16.33
C SER A 28 -5.23 15.62 16.90
N GLY A 29 -4.19 15.72 16.06
CA GLY A 29 -2.80 15.89 16.48
C GLY A 29 -2.00 14.60 16.27
N LEU A 30 -1.31 14.50 15.12
CA LEU A 30 -0.28 13.49 14.88
C LEU A 30 1.08 14.12 15.25
N PRO A 31 1.85 13.55 16.20
CA PRO A 31 3.17 14.06 16.52
C PRO A 31 4.13 13.88 15.35
N ASP A 32 5.24 14.63 15.38
CA ASP A 32 6.33 14.47 14.41
C ASP A 32 6.84 13.02 14.43
N CYS A 33 6.75 12.37 13.27
CA CYS A 33 7.12 10.98 13.09
C CYS A 33 7.53 10.68 11.65
N ALA A 34 8.25 9.57 11.47
CA ALA A 34 8.58 9.00 10.17
C ALA A 34 8.15 7.53 10.13
N GLY A 35 7.71 7.08 8.95
CA GLY A 35 7.32 5.69 8.72
C GLY A 35 7.87 5.17 7.40
N VAL A 36 8.21 3.88 7.35
CA VAL A 36 8.69 3.20 6.14
C VAL A 36 7.87 1.93 5.90
N ALA A 37 7.55 1.66 4.64
CA ALA A 37 6.94 0.41 4.22
C ALA A 37 7.98 -0.43 3.47
N LEU A 38 8.21 -1.66 3.93
CA LEU A 38 9.15 -2.60 3.34
C LEU A 38 8.42 -3.81 2.78
N GLY A 39 8.68 -4.14 1.51
CA GLY A 39 8.16 -5.36 0.89
C GLY A 39 8.95 -6.58 1.33
N PHE A 40 8.49 -7.27 2.38
CA PHE A 40 9.18 -8.42 2.98
C PHE A 40 9.44 -9.55 1.97
N ASP A 41 8.44 -9.93 1.17
CA ASP A 41 8.60 -11.00 0.16
C ASP A 41 9.70 -10.66 -0.84
N ARG A 42 9.75 -9.40 -1.29
CA ARG A 42 10.79 -8.94 -2.22
C ARG A 42 12.17 -8.90 -1.56
N LEU A 43 12.24 -8.57 -0.27
CA LEU A 43 13.49 -8.65 0.48
C LEU A 43 14.00 -10.10 0.49
N VAL A 44 13.17 -11.05 0.91
CA VAL A 44 13.53 -12.48 0.96
C VAL A 44 13.92 -13.00 -0.42
N MET A 45 13.13 -12.68 -1.45
CA MET A 45 13.39 -13.07 -2.84
C MET A 45 14.79 -12.64 -3.28
N ARG A 46 15.18 -11.38 -3.00
CA ARG A 46 16.50 -10.86 -3.37
C ARG A 46 17.62 -11.43 -2.50
N THR A 47 17.40 -11.61 -1.21
CA THR A 47 18.38 -12.25 -0.30
C THR A 47 18.71 -13.68 -0.73
N LEU A 48 17.73 -14.41 -1.28
CA LEU A 48 17.90 -15.77 -1.78
C LEU A 48 18.33 -15.85 -3.26
N GLY A 49 18.54 -14.71 -3.94
CA GLY A 49 18.92 -14.69 -5.36
C GLY A 49 17.82 -15.17 -6.31
N LEU A 50 16.55 -15.08 -5.92
CA LEU A 50 15.39 -15.49 -6.71
C LEU A 50 14.90 -14.33 -7.59
N GLU A 51 14.27 -14.67 -8.72
CA GLU A 51 13.84 -13.68 -9.73
C GLU A 51 12.35 -13.37 -9.67
N ARG A 52 11.55 -14.27 -9.09
CA ARG A 52 10.10 -14.21 -9.10
C ARG A 52 9.52 -14.25 -7.69
N ILE A 53 8.56 -13.36 -7.42
CA ILE A 53 7.94 -13.23 -6.10
C ILE A 53 7.17 -14.49 -5.70
N GLU A 54 6.67 -15.26 -6.65
CA GLU A 54 5.98 -16.53 -6.36
C GLU A 54 6.88 -17.61 -5.78
N GLN A 55 8.21 -17.48 -5.92
CA GLN A 55 9.18 -18.44 -5.38
C GLN A 55 9.33 -18.33 -3.86
N VAL A 56 8.83 -17.25 -3.24
CA VAL A 56 8.88 -17.03 -1.78
C VAL A 56 7.49 -17.04 -1.13
N MET A 57 6.43 -17.26 -1.91
CA MET A 57 5.06 -17.38 -1.40
C MET A 57 4.66 -18.85 -1.30
N ALA A 58 4.16 -19.29 -0.15
CA ALA A 58 3.69 -20.67 0.05
C ALA A 58 2.59 -21.07 -0.95
N PHE A 59 1.64 -20.16 -1.17
CA PHE A 59 0.51 -20.36 -2.09
C PHE A 59 0.40 -19.13 -3.02
N PRO A 60 1.08 -19.14 -4.18
CA PRO A 60 1.00 -18.02 -5.12
C PRO A 60 -0.39 -17.98 -5.77
N PHE A 61 -0.82 -16.79 -6.21
CA PHE A 61 -2.19 -16.52 -6.70
C PHE A 61 -2.78 -17.56 -7.68
N ARG A 62 -1.99 -18.16 -8.57
CA ARG A 62 -2.46 -19.18 -9.54
C ARG A 62 -2.75 -20.55 -8.93
N ARG A 63 -2.38 -20.78 -7.66
CA ARG A 63 -2.46 -22.06 -6.94
C ARG A 63 -2.98 -21.86 -5.50
N ALA A 64 -3.61 -20.72 -5.22
CA ALA A 64 -4.22 -20.37 -3.94
C ALA A 64 -5.72 -20.65 -3.97
#